data_AF-A0A0N4X3F5-F1
#
_entry.id   AF-A0A0N4X3F5-F1
#
_cell.length_a   1.000
_cell.length_b   1.000
_cell.length_c   1.000
_cell.angle_alpha   90.00
_cell.angle_beta   90.00
_cell.angle_gamma   90.00
#
_symmetry.space_group_name_H-M   'P 1'
#
loop_
_entity.id
_entity.type
_entity.pdbx_description
1 polymer ?
#
loop_
_entity_poly.entity_id
_entity_poly.type
_entity_poly.pdbx_seq_one_letter_code
_entity_poly.pdbx_strand_id
1 'polypeptide(L)'
;MLILALVFANIVHSLAYGLMLLLSAILLSIAKQYRYCISESSYYCSSLTTVNYSNVLLVQIFLFLMLVIAVIVFGLLIFLNRKIRGRISHHVSKKYQATENLRALRVLFPLLILHFIGYPLYFVASIVLMWMKEKLGEMMFRILLSALYEKVQIRVLIPDRVDQKMQLLEIS
;
A
#
# COMPACT_ATOMS: atom_id res chain seq x y z
N MET A 1 -27.69 21.15 -2.97
CA MET A 1 -26.27 21.48 -3.19
C MET A 1 -25.34 21.03 -2.05
N LEU A 2 -25.78 21.06 -0.78
CA LEU A 2 -24.96 20.63 0.38
C LEU A 2 -24.39 19.19 0.27
N ILE A 3 -25.19 18.23 -0.20
CA ILE A 3 -24.78 16.82 -0.35
C ILE A 3 -23.66 16.67 -1.38
N LEU A 4 -23.79 17.35 -2.53
CA LEU A 4 -22.79 17.30 -3.58
C LEU A 4 -21.46 17.90 -3.11
N ALA A 5 -21.53 19.00 -2.35
CA ALA A 5 -20.37 19.62 -1.72
C ALA A 5 -19.71 18.69 -0.68
N LEU A 6 -20.50 17.95 0.12
CA LEU A 6 -19.99 17.00 1.10
C LEU A 6 -19.31 15.78 0.45
N VAL A 7 -19.92 15.22 -0.60
CA VAL A 7 -19.35 14.11 -1.38
C VAL A 7 -18.06 14.55 -2.05
N PHE A 8 -18.06 15.73 -2.67
CA PHE A 8 -16.87 16.31 -3.28
C PHE A 8 -15.76 16.54 -2.26
N ALA A 9 -16.08 17.13 -1.10
CA ALA A 9 -15.10 17.34 -0.02
C ALA A 9 -14.49 16.03 0.49
N ASN A 10 -15.29 14.95 0.63
CA ASN A 10 -14.78 13.64 1.04
C ASN A 10 -13.91 12.98 -0.03
N ILE A 11 -14.25 13.13 -1.31
CA ILE A 11 -13.41 12.63 -2.42
C ILE A 11 -12.08 13.38 -2.45
N VAL A 12 -12.11 14.71 -2.35
CA VAL A 12 -10.92 15.55 -2.31
C VAL A 12 -10.06 15.21 -1.09
N HIS A 13 -10.66 15.01 0.08
CA HIS A 13 -9.94 14.64 1.29
C HIS A 13 -9.30 13.25 1.19
N SER A 14 -10.03 12.26 0.64
CA SER A 14 -9.50 10.92 0.40
C SER A 14 -8.35 10.92 -0.62
N LEU A 15 -8.46 11.73 -1.68
CA LEU A 15 -7.40 11.90 -2.67
C LEU A 15 -6.17 12.59 -2.07
N ALA A 16 -6.38 13.67 -1.30
CA ALA A 16 -5.31 14.37 -0.61
C ALA A 16 -4.58 13.45 0.39
N TYR A 17 -5.32 12.61 1.12
CA TYR A 17 -4.74 11.63 2.02
C TYR A 17 -3.94 10.55 1.27
N GLY A 18 -4.48 10.05 0.15
CA GLY A 18 -3.76 9.12 -0.72
C GLY A 18 -2.47 9.72 -1.30
N LEU A 19 -2.52 10.98 -1.75
CA LEU A 19 -1.36 11.73 -2.23
C LEU A 19 -0.32 11.96 -1.13
N MET A 20 -0.75 12.29 0.09
CA MET A 20 0.14 12.45 1.25
C MET A 20 0.81 11.12 1.65
N LEU A 21 0.08 10.01 1.58
CA LEU A 21 0.65 8.67 1.79
C LEU A 21 1.64 8.30 0.69
N LEU A 22 1.33 8.61 -0.57
CA LEU A 22 2.23 8.37 -1.69
C LEU A 22 3.50 9.23 -1.58
N LEU A 23 3.36 10.52 -1.28
CA LEU A 23 4.46 11.45 -1.06
C LEU A 23 5.31 11.02 0.13
N SER A 24 4.70 10.63 1.25
CA SER A 24 5.46 10.14 2.41
C SER A 24 6.20 8.84 2.09
N ALA A 25 5.61 7.94 1.29
CA ALA A 25 6.28 6.73 0.84
C ALA A 25 7.45 7.02 -0.12
N ILE A 26 7.28 7.96 -1.06
CA ILE A 26 8.34 8.42 -1.98
C ILE A 26 9.46 9.11 -1.20
N LEU A 27 9.13 10.03 -0.30
CA LEU A 27 10.10 10.74 0.55
C LEU A 27 10.83 9.77 1.48
N LEU A 28 10.16 8.77 2.07
CA LEU A 28 10.84 7.73 2.84
C LEU A 28 11.80 6.91 1.98
N SER A 29 11.40 6.62 0.74
CA SER A 29 12.20 5.85 -0.21
C SER A 29 13.45 6.63 -0.63
N ILE A 30 13.30 7.92 -0.96
CA ILE A 30 14.40 8.84 -1.30
C ILE A 30 15.30 9.06 -0.07
N ALA A 31 14.74 9.31 1.11
CA ALA A 31 15.50 9.52 2.33
C ALA A 31 16.30 8.26 2.72
N LYS A 32 15.72 7.06 2.54
CA LYS A 32 16.46 5.80 2.69
C LYS A 32 17.58 5.70 1.65
N GLN A 33 17.30 6.00 0.39
CA GLN A 33 18.29 5.91 -0.68
C GLN A 33 19.49 6.85 -0.45
N TYR A 34 19.23 8.07 0.03
CA TYR A 34 20.28 9.03 0.38
C TYR A 34 21.06 8.65 1.64
N ARG A 35 20.36 8.20 2.69
CA ARG A 35 21.00 7.91 3.98
C ARG A 35 21.85 6.64 3.97
N TYR A 36 21.52 5.68 3.10
CA TYR A 36 22.22 4.39 3.03
C TYR A 36 23.23 4.29 1.87
N CYS A 37 23.51 5.38 1.14
CA CYS A 37 24.47 5.44 0.02
C CYS A 37 24.41 4.19 -0.86
N ILE A 38 23.32 4.08 -1.62
CA ILE A 38 22.99 2.92 -2.44
C ILE A 38 24.07 2.73 -3.54
N SER A 39 25.13 1.97 -3.22
CA SER A 39 25.95 1.30 -4.24
C SER A 39 25.15 0.11 -4.79
N GLU A 40 25.50 -0.40 -5.97
CA GLU A 40 24.77 -1.43 -6.73
C GLU A 40 24.33 -2.67 -5.91
N SER A 41 24.88 -2.89 -4.72
CA SER A 41 24.46 -3.95 -3.77
C SER A 41 23.18 -3.68 -2.95
N SER A 42 22.53 -2.53 -3.11
CA SER A 42 21.44 -2.07 -2.21
C SER A 42 20.05 -1.99 -2.85
N TYR A 43 19.90 -2.39 -4.12
CA TYR A 43 18.62 -2.90 -4.64
C TYR A 43 18.06 -4.06 -3.76
N TYR A 44 18.93 -4.65 -2.94
CA TYR A 44 18.63 -5.68 -1.96
C TYR A 44 18.21 -5.15 -0.57
N CYS A 45 18.15 -3.84 -0.32
CA CYS A 45 17.73 -3.30 0.99
C CYS A 45 16.22 -3.43 1.28
N SER A 46 15.42 -3.84 0.29
CA SER A 46 14.03 -4.28 0.49
C SER A 46 13.91 -5.80 0.70
N SER A 47 14.97 -6.56 0.42
CA SER A 47 15.04 -7.98 0.76
C SER A 47 15.27 -8.08 2.26
N LEU A 48 14.23 -8.46 3.01
CA LEU A 48 14.27 -8.89 4.41
C LEU A 48 15.65 -9.43 4.80
N THR A 49 16.51 -8.59 5.37
CA THR A 49 17.74 -9.07 5.98
C THR A 49 17.35 -9.81 7.25
N THR A 50 18.09 -10.86 7.62
CA THR A 50 17.84 -11.64 8.84
C THR A 50 17.76 -10.76 10.09
N VAL A 51 18.50 -9.64 10.10
CA VAL A 51 18.53 -8.66 11.20
C VAL A 51 17.24 -7.82 11.32
N ASN A 52 16.57 -7.51 10.21
CA ASN A 52 15.34 -6.71 10.21
C ASN A 52 14.05 -7.54 10.15
N TYR A 53 14.18 -8.87 10.12
CA TYR A 53 13.06 -9.79 9.97
C TYR A 53 11.98 -9.60 11.04
N SER A 54 12.38 -9.60 12.31
CA SER A 54 11.47 -9.44 13.45
C SER A 54 10.75 -8.10 13.41
N ASN A 55 11.45 -7.03 13.03
CA ASN A 55 10.89 -5.69 12.92
C ASN A 55 9.85 -5.60 11.79
N VAL A 56 10.14 -6.18 10.62
CA VAL A 56 9.20 -6.19 9.49
C VAL A 56 7.96 -7.02 9.82
N LEU A 57 8.14 -8.21 10.38
CA LEU A 57 7.04 -9.09 10.77
C LEU A 57 6.16 -8.45 11.85
N LEU A 58 6.78 -7.79 12.84
CA LEU A 58 6.07 -7.04 13.87
C LEU A 58 5.22 -5.92 13.27
N VAL A 59 5.78 -5.11 12.37
CA VAL A 59 5.02 -4.05 11.67
C VAL A 59 3.84 -4.64 10.88
N GLN A 60 4.04 -5.75 10.18
CA GLN A 60 2.97 -6.42 9.42
C GLN A 60 1.85 -6.95 10.33
N ILE A 61 2.19 -7.50 11.50
CA ILE A 61 1.21 -7.93 12.51
C ILE A 61 0.42 -6.74 13.05
N PHE A 62 1.10 -5.63 13.38
CA PHE A 62 0.41 -4.42 13.86
C PHE A 62 -0.55 -3.85 12.81
N LEU A 63 -0.13 -3.78 11.56
CA LEU A 63 -0.97 -3.35 10.45
C LEU A 63 -2.18 -4.30 10.24
N PHE A 64 -1.97 -5.62 10.36
CA PHE A 64 -3.08 -6.58 10.31
C PHE A 64 -4.07 -6.38 11.46
N LEU A 65 -3.58 -6.16 12.68
CA LEU A 65 -4.42 -5.89 13.84
C LEU A 65 -5.25 -4.60 13.66
N MET A 66 -4.61 -3.54 13.16
CA MET A 66 -5.29 -2.28 12.84
C MET A 66 -6.39 -2.47 11.78
N LEU A 67 -6.17 -3.33 10.79
CA LEU A 67 -7.17 -3.68 9.79
C LEU A 67 -8.37 -4.41 10.41
N VAL A 68 -8.13 -5.37 11.33
CA VAL A 68 -9.21 -6.05 12.07
C VAL A 68 -10.03 -5.06 12.90
N ILE A 69 -9.36 -4.14 13.63
CA ILE A 69 -10.03 -3.09 14.41
C ILE A 69 -10.86 -2.19 13.48
N ALA A 70 -10.33 -1.80 12.33
CA ALA A 70 -11.06 -0.98 11.36
C ALA A 70 -12.35 -1.66 10.88
N VAL A 71 -12.31 -2.97 10.60
CA VAL A 71 -13.51 -3.74 10.21
C VAL A 71 -14.55 -3.77 11.33
N ILE A 72 -14.13 -3.97 12.59
CA ILE A 72 -15.02 -3.97 13.74
C ILE A 72 -15.70 -2.61 13.90
N VAL A 73 -14.92 -1.52 13.87
CA VAL A 73 -15.44 -0.15 13.99
C VAL A 73 -16.40 0.15 12.85
N PHE A 74 -16.06 -0.22 11.62
CA PHE A 74 -16.93 -0.03 10.47
C PHE A 74 -18.25 -0.79 10.59
N GLY A 75 -18.21 -2.04 11.06
CA GLY A 75 -19.40 -2.84 11.34
C GLY A 75 -20.28 -2.23 12.41
N LEU A 76 -19.69 -1.76 13.51
CA LEU A 76 -20.39 -1.05 14.59
C LEU A 76 -21.05 0.24 14.08
N LEU A 77 -20.37 1.02 13.25
CA LEU A 77 -20.95 2.23 12.64
C LEU A 77 -22.16 1.92 11.78
N ILE A 78 -22.10 0.88 10.93
CA ILE A 78 -23.25 0.45 10.13
C ILE A 78 -24.41 0.03 11.05
N PHE A 79 -24.13 -0.77 12.08
CA PHE A 79 -25.15 -1.26 13.01
C PHE A 79 -25.84 -0.12 13.76
N LEU A 80 -25.06 0.81 14.32
CA LEU A 80 -25.58 1.97 15.06
C LEU A 80 -26.43 2.87 14.14
N ASN A 81 -25.97 3.17 12.94
CA ASN A 81 -26.73 4.00 12.00
C ASN A 81 -28.03 3.32 11.53
N ARG A 82 -28.03 1.99 11.34
CA ARG A 82 -29.25 1.23 11.05
C ARG A 82 -30.25 1.27 12.22
N LYS A 83 -29.76 1.08 13.44
CA LYS A 83 -30.58 1.10 14.67
C LYS A 83 -31.21 2.48 14.91
N ILE A 84 -30.44 3.55 14.72
CA ILE A 84 -30.91 4.94 14.84
C ILE A 84 -32.00 5.24 13.79
N ARG A 85 -31.79 4.82 12.54
CA ARG A 85 -32.76 4.99 11.46
C ARG A 85 -34.11 4.32 11.75
N GLY A 86 -34.11 3.17 12.43
CA GLY A 86 -35.33 2.45 12.79
C GLY A 86 -36.10 3.08 13.97
N ARG A 87 -35.42 3.76 14.90
CA ARG A 87 -36.05 4.31 16.12
C ARG A 87 -36.58 5.74 15.96
N ILE A 88 -36.04 6.52 15.03
CA ILE A 88 -36.39 7.95 14.90
C ILE A 88 -37.54 8.11 13.91
N SER A 89 -38.77 8.21 14.41
CA SER A 89 -39.95 8.55 13.60
C SER A 89 -40.17 10.06 13.46
N HIS A 90 -39.91 10.84 14.52
CA HIS A 90 -40.34 12.25 14.60
C HIS A 90 -39.27 13.31 14.27
N HIS A 91 -37.97 13.02 14.40
CA HIS A 91 -36.92 14.01 14.14
C HIS A 91 -36.30 13.84 12.73
N VAL A 92 -36.82 14.61 11.77
CA VAL A 92 -36.42 14.56 10.35
C VAL A 92 -34.91 14.77 10.15
N SER A 93 -34.30 15.70 10.88
CA SER A 93 -32.86 16.01 10.79
C SER A 93 -31.96 14.82 11.15
N LYS A 94 -32.24 14.12 12.25
CA LYS A 94 -31.45 12.96 12.70
C LYS A 94 -31.58 11.77 11.73
N LYS A 95 -32.78 11.57 11.17
CA LYS A 95 -33.02 10.54 10.15
C LYS A 95 -32.27 10.82 8.86
N TYR A 96 -32.21 12.09 8.46
CA TYR A 96 -31.42 12.52 7.30
C TYR A 96 -29.91 12.28 7.53
N GLN A 97 -29.37 12.70 8.67
CA GLN A 97 -27.95 12.46 9.02
C GLN A 97 -27.59 10.97 9.02
N ALA A 98 -28.42 10.10 9.63
CA ALA A 98 -28.18 8.66 9.63
C ALA A 98 -28.23 8.05 8.20
N THR A 99 -29.09 8.58 7.34
CA THR A 99 -29.19 8.13 5.93
C THR A 99 -27.95 8.55 5.14
N GLU A 100 -27.47 9.78 5.35
CA GLU A 100 -26.27 10.29 4.70
C GLU A 100 -25.01 9.56 5.17
N ASN A 101 -24.88 9.29 6.48
CA ASN A 101 -23.79 8.48 7.02
C ASN A 101 -23.79 7.05 6.44
N LEU A 102 -24.96 6.42 6.30
CA LEU A 102 -25.05 5.11 5.64
C LEU A 102 -24.67 5.16 4.16
N ARG A 103 -24.95 6.28 3.49
CA ARG A 103 -24.54 6.51 2.10
C ARG A 103 -23.03 6.64 2.00
N ALA A 104 -22.40 7.44 2.86
CA ALA A 104 -20.95 7.58 2.93
C ALA A 104 -20.27 6.23 3.24
N LEU A 105 -20.77 5.48 4.23
CA LEU A 105 -20.28 4.14 4.56
C LEU A 105 -20.42 3.18 3.36
N ARG A 106 -21.51 3.26 2.59
CA ARG A 106 -21.67 2.42 1.39
C ARG A 106 -20.60 2.69 0.33
N VAL A 107 -20.14 3.93 0.19
CA VAL A 107 -19.06 4.30 -0.74
C VAL A 107 -17.71 3.78 -0.26
N LEU A 108 -17.46 3.79 1.06
CA LEU A 108 -16.22 3.30 1.66
C LEU A 108 -16.14 1.76 1.76
N PHE A 109 -17.28 1.08 1.79
CA PHE A 109 -17.37 -0.37 1.92
C PHE A 109 -16.57 -1.17 0.86
N PRO A 110 -16.66 -0.90 -0.45
CA PRO A 110 -15.87 -1.64 -1.45
C PRO A 110 -14.36 -1.43 -1.26
N LEU A 111 -13.92 -0.24 -0.84
CA LEU A 111 -12.52 0.03 -0.53
C LEU A 111 -12.05 -0.82 0.67
N LEU A 112 -12.88 -0.91 1.71
CA LEU A 112 -12.61 -1.73 2.88
C LEU A 112 -12.53 -3.23 2.52
N ILE A 113 -13.43 -3.73 1.67
CA ILE A 113 -13.38 -5.11 1.17
C ILE A 113 -12.09 -5.35 0.40
N LEU A 114 -11.74 -4.45 -0.53
CA LEU A 114 -10.52 -4.59 -1.32
C LEU A 114 -9.28 -4.64 -0.41
N HIS A 115 -9.22 -3.78 0.60
CA HIS A 115 -8.12 -3.77 1.54
C HIS A 115 -8.10 -5.03 2.43
N PHE A 116 -9.28 -5.48 2.86
CA PHE A 116 -9.43 -6.69 3.67
C PHE A 116 -9.10 -7.99 2.92
N ILE A 117 -9.25 -8.04 1.60
CA ILE A 117 -8.86 -9.19 0.79
C ILE A 117 -7.39 -9.06 0.36
N GLY A 118 -7.00 -7.89 -0.14
CA GLY A 118 -5.67 -7.66 -0.69
C GLY A 118 -4.57 -7.75 0.36
N TYR A 119 -4.80 -7.19 1.56
CA TYR A 119 -3.78 -7.16 2.60
C TYR A 119 -3.45 -8.55 3.17
N PRO A 120 -4.42 -9.42 3.54
CA PRO A 120 -4.10 -10.78 3.96
C PRO A 120 -3.47 -11.64 2.87
N LEU A 121 -3.88 -11.48 1.60
CA LEU A 121 -3.22 -12.16 0.48
C LEU A 121 -1.74 -11.74 0.38
N TYR A 122 -1.46 -10.45 0.45
CA TYR A 122 -0.10 -9.91 0.49
C TYR A 122 0.68 -10.43 1.70
N PHE A 123 0.06 -10.50 2.87
CA PHE A 123 0.67 -11.00 4.09
C PHE A 123 1.03 -12.50 3.98
N VAL A 124 0.12 -13.33 3.47
CA VAL A 124 0.38 -14.76 3.21
C VAL A 124 1.48 -14.92 2.17
N ALA A 125 1.45 -14.18 1.06
CA ALA A 125 2.51 -14.21 0.06
C ALA A 125 3.88 -13.83 0.66
N SER A 126 3.89 -12.85 1.57
CA SER A 126 5.09 -12.47 2.31
C SER A 126 5.59 -13.62 3.19
N ILE A 127 4.72 -14.32 3.91
CA ILE A 127 5.09 -15.50 4.71
C ILE A 127 5.66 -16.62 3.83
N VAL A 128 5.03 -16.90 2.68
CA VAL A 128 5.52 -17.93 1.75
C VAL A 128 6.90 -17.57 1.21
N LEU A 129 7.10 -16.32 0.79
CA LEU A 129 8.42 -15.84 0.34
C LEU A 129 9.47 -15.95 1.44
N MET A 130 9.09 -15.65 2.69
CA MET A 130 9.98 -15.80 3.85
C MET A 130 10.35 -17.27 4.10
N TRP A 131 9.37 -18.18 4.04
CA TRP A 131 9.60 -19.61 4.20
C TRP A 131 10.49 -20.18 3.09
N MET A 132 10.28 -19.74 1.84
CA MET A 132 11.15 -20.08 0.72
C MET A 132 12.58 -19.58 0.93
N LYS A 133 12.75 -18.34 1.44
CA LYS A 133 14.09 -17.80 1.75
C LYS A 133 14.85 -18.69 2.75
N GLU A 134 14.17 -19.17 3.79
CA GLU A 134 14.77 -20.04 4.80
C GLU A 134 15.25 -21.38 4.18
N LYS A 135 14.47 -21.96 3.25
CA LYS A 135 14.79 -23.25 2.62
C LYS A 135 15.84 -23.18 1.52
N LEU A 136 15.80 -22.14 0.67
CA LEU A 136 16.73 -22.02 -0.45
C LEU A 136 18.10 -21.44 -0.05
N GLY A 137 18.19 -20.79 1.10
CA GLY A 137 19.38 -20.02 1.49
C GLY A 137 19.44 -18.68 0.78
N GLU A 138 20.18 -17.73 1.37
CA GLU A 138 20.13 -16.32 0.93
C GLU A 138 20.55 -16.14 -0.53
N MET A 139 21.58 -16.85 -1.00
CA MET A 139 22.13 -16.67 -2.35
C MET A 139 21.17 -17.16 -3.43
N MET A 140 20.60 -18.37 -3.27
CA MET A 140 19.67 -18.93 -4.26
C MET A 140 18.34 -18.18 -4.28
N PHE A 141 17.86 -17.74 -3.11
CA PHE A 141 16.67 -16.89 -3.04
C PHE A 141 16.87 -15.57 -3.78
N ARG A 142 18.05 -14.94 -3.65
CA ARG A 142 18.40 -13.72 -4.38
C ARG A 142 18.42 -13.93 -5.89
N ILE A 143 18.98 -15.03 -6.37
CA ILE A 143 19.02 -15.37 -7.81
C ILE A 143 17.61 -15.63 -8.36
N LEU A 144 16.76 -16.34 -7.59
CA LEU A 144 15.38 -16.59 -7.98
C LEU A 144 14.57 -15.28 -8.07
N LEU A 145 14.76 -14.39 -7.09
CA LEU A 145 14.10 -13.10 -7.07
C LEU A 145 14.60 -12.22 -8.24
N SER A 146 15.92 -12.16 -8.48
CA SER A 146 16.46 -11.39 -9.60
C SER A 146 15.93 -11.91 -10.94
N ALA A 147 15.84 -13.23 -11.15
CA ALA A 147 15.27 -13.82 -12.36
C ALA A 147 13.77 -13.49 -12.56
N LEU A 148 13.01 -13.41 -11.46
CA LEU A 148 11.60 -12.98 -11.49
C LEU A 148 11.45 -11.50 -11.89
N TYR A 149 12.37 -10.64 -11.43
CA TYR A 149 12.33 -9.19 -11.71
C TYR A 149 13.07 -8.79 -13.01
N GLU A 150 14.04 -9.57 -13.49
CA GLU A 150 14.82 -9.29 -14.71
C GLU A 150 13.94 -9.18 -15.95
N LYS A 151 12.86 -9.99 -16.00
CA LYS A 151 11.87 -9.91 -17.09
C LYS A 151 11.17 -8.56 -17.18
N VAL A 152 11.19 -7.75 -16.12
CA VAL A 152 10.61 -6.40 -16.07
C VAL A 152 11.65 -5.32 -16.39
N GLN A 153 12.94 -5.56 -16.17
CA GLN A 153 14.01 -4.54 -16.31
C GLN A 153 14.67 -4.48 -17.69
N ILE A 154 14.58 -5.53 -18.52
CA ILE A 154 15.21 -5.55 -19.86
C ILE A 154 14.63 -4.48 -20.82
N ARG A 155 13.45 -3.89 -20.53
CA ARG A 155 12.85 -2.84 -21.36
C ARG A 155 13.25 -1.41 -20.97
N VAL A 156 13.87 -1.20 -19.79
CA VAL A 156 14.19 0.15 -19.28
C VAL A 156 15.70 0.40 -19.22
N LEU A 157 16.54 -0.64 -19.34
CA LEU A 157 18.00 -0.55 -19.25
C LEU A 157 18.75 -0.61 -20.59
N ILE A 158 18.11 -0.21 -21.70
CA ILE A 158 18.85 0.25 -22.89
C ILE A 158 18.76 1.79 -22.96
N PRO A 159 19.45 2.55 -22.08
CA PRO A 159 19.85 3.90 -22.39
C PRO A 159 21.20 3.82 -23.11
N ASP A 160 21.19 4.06 -24.42
CA ASP A 160 22.18 4.84 -25.18
C ASP A 160 23.69 4.57 -24.98
N ARG A 161 24.10 3.41 -24.45
CA ARG A 161 25.53 3.02 -24.40
C ARG A 161 26.07 2.60 -25.77
N VAL A 162 25.24 2.68 -26.82
CA VAL A 162 25.68 2.54 -28.23
C VAL A 162 26.22 3.87 -28.76
N ASP A 163 25.75 5.02 -28.26
CA ASP A 163 26.18 6.32 -28.80
C ASP A 163 27.56 6.76 -28.30
N GLN A 164 27.95 6.34 -27.08
CA GLN A 164 29.28 6.68 -26.55
C GLN A 164 30.44 5.93 -27.22
N LYS A 165 30.18 4.76 -27.84
CA LYS A 165 31.22 4.06 -28.62
C LYS A 165 31.40 4.64 -30.02
N MET A 166 30.44 5.39 -30.55
CA MET A 166 30.55 6.01 -31.87
C MET A 166 31.38 7.30 -31.83
N GLN A 167 31.30 8.07 -30.73
CA GLN A 167 32.12 9.29 -30.57
C GLN A 167 33.61 9.03 -30.30
N LEU A 168 33.97 7.85 -29.77
CA LEU A 168 35.38 7.49 -29.54
C LEU A 168 36.10 6.98 -30.79
N LEU A 169 35.37 6.68 -31.87
CA LEU A 169 35.93 6.23 -33.17
C LEU A 169 36.11 7.38 -34.18
N GLU A 170 35.55 8.57 -33.94
CA GLU A 170 35.80 9.77 -34.78
C GLU A 170 36.99 10.62 -34.31
N ILE A 171 37.60 10.29 -33.16
CA ILE A 171 38.73 11.05 -32.59
C ILE A 171 40.08 10.29 -32.70
N SER A 172 40.09 9.09 -33.29
CA SER A 172 41.31 8.33 -33.60
C SER A 172 41.51 8.17 -35.10
#